data_AF-A0A9W8HPX4-F1
#
_entry.id   AF-A0A9W8HPX4-F1
#
_cell.length_a   1.000
_cell.length_b   1.000
_cell.length_c   1.000
_cell.angle_alpha   90.00
_cell.angle_beta   90.00
_cell.angle_gamma   90.00
#
_symmetry.space_group_name_H-M   'P 1'
#
loop_
_entity.id
_entity.type
_entity.pdbx_description
1 polymer ?
#
loop_
_entity_poly.entity_id
_entity_poly.type
_entity_poly.pdbx_seq_one_letter_code
_entity_poly.pdbx_strand_id
1 'polypeptide(L)'
;MPCGWRVGRGASGSSAASRTSTSLGTVHTHPAVAGPSDESIGSSDDARSLSAGEFETGYEVHRTPSGRIPLTREQREIFFRWLYENAHDPKPKGIERDRLRRIGNMTRDRFKTWFANARRRYFKITYDDGVQRYAVNERFRVACQRAKIELD
;
A
#
# COMPACT_ATOMS: atom_id res chain seq x y z
N MET A 1 40.78 -16.62 -11.87
CA MET A 1 40.84 -15.28 -12.50
C MET A 1 39.42 -14.75 -12.64
N PRO A 2 39.13 -13.48 -12.28
CA PRO A 2 37.79 -12.91 -12.37
C PRO A 2 37.59 -12.09 -13.66
N CYS A 3 36.57 -12.43 -14.45
CA CYS A 3 36.09 -11.67 -15.60
C CYS A 3 34.56 -11.85 -15.65
N GLY A 4 33.70 -10.86 -15.84
CA GLY A 4 33.88 -9.41 -15.94
C GLY A 4 32.53 -8.82 -16.37
N TRP A 5 31.91 -7.97 -15.55
CA TRP A 5 30.55 -7.47 -15.82
C TRP A 5 30.59 -6.41 -16.92
N ARG A 6 29.90 -6.64 -18.06
CA ARG A 6 29.86 -5.67 -19.16
C ARG A 6 28.60 -4.80 -19.08
N VAL A 7 28.82 -3.50 -18.89
CA VAL A 7 27.80 -2.45 -18.97
C VAL A 7 27.42 -2.18 -20.43
N GLY A 8 26.12 -2.15 -20.73
CA GLY A 8 25.58 -1.66 -22.01
C GLY A 8 24.94 -0.29 -21.84
N ARG A 9 25.60 0.78 -22.30
CA ARG A 9 25.01 2.12 -22.44
C ARG A 9 24.17 2.18 -23.73
N GLY A 10 22.93 2.61 -23.63
CA GLY A 10 22.13 3.14 -24.73
C GLY A 10 21.57 4.49 -24.32
N ALA A 11 21.74 5.53 -25.15
CA ALA A 11 21.38 6.90 -24.83
C ALA A 11 20.55 7.55 -25.95
N SER A 12 20.01 8.72 -25.64
CA SER A 12 19.35 9.68 -26.54
C SER A 12 17.91 9.37 -26.93
N GLY A 13 17.03 10.29 -26.54
CA GLY A 13 15.59 10.28 -26.79
C GLY A 13 14.91 11.50 -26.17
N SER A 14 15.49 12.69 -26.34
CA SER A 14 14.91 13.95 -25.86
C SER A 14 13.76 14.41 -26.76
N SER A 15 12.64 14.80 -26.17
CA SER A 15 11.69 15.77 -26.75
C SER A 15 10.85 16.40 -25.65
N ALA A 16 10.92 17.73 -25.58
CA ALA A 16 10.05 18.56 -24.75
C ALA A 16 8.86 19.06 -25.59
N ALA A 17 8.08 19.98 -25.00
CA ALA A 17 6.85 20.59 -25.52
C ALA A 17 5.58 19.71 -25.35
N SER A 18 4.39 20.27 -25.05
CA SER A 18 4.05 21.68 -24.86
C SER A 18 2.89 21.88 -23.88
N ARG A 19 2.77 23.10 -23.34
CA ARG A 19 1.62 23.55 -22.54
C ARG A 19 0.54 24.07 -23.50
N THR A 20 -0.72 23.69 -23.29
CA THR A 20 -1.87 24.34 -23.94
C THR A 20 -2.95 24.65 -22.91
N SER A 21 -3.14 25.94 -22.65
CA SER A 21 -4.32 26.45 -21.95
C SER A 21 -5.57 26.31 -22.83
N THR A 22 -6.73 26.12 -22.22
CA THR A 22 -7.99 26.59 -22.81
C THR A 22 -8.87 27.15 -21.70
N SER A 23 -9.34 28.37 -21.89
CA SER A 23 -10.14 29.13 -20.93
C SER A 23 -11.48 29.46 -21.55
N LEU A 24 -12.57 29.05 -20.88
CA LEU A 24 -13.92 29.62 -20.88
C LEU A 24 -14.51 29.19 -19.51
N GLY A 25 -15.21 29.99 -18.71
CA GLY A 25 -15.74 31.33 -18.93
C GLY A 25 -17.20 31.35 -18.45
N THR A 26 -17.48 31.86 -17.26
CA THR A 26 -18.84 32.16 -16.78
C THR A 26 -18.79 33.33 -15.80
N VAL A 27 -19.75 34.25 -15.95
CA VAL A 27 -19.73 35.59 -15.35
C VAL A 27 -20.88 35.70 -14.36
N HIS A 28 -20.61 36.13 -13.13
CA HIS A 28 -21.62 36.66 -12.23
C HIS A 28 -21.09 37.89 -11.50
N THR A 29 -21.97 38.86 -11.29
CA THR A 29 -21.59 40.27 -11.10
C THR A 29 -22.31 40.89 -9.91
N HIS A 30 -21.54 41.65 -9.11
CA HIS A 30 -21.99 42.72 -8.18
C HIS A 30 -22.71 42.33 -6.85
N PRO A 31 -22.71 43.20 -5.80
CA PRO A 31 -21.76 44.30 -5.49
C PRO A 31 -21.34 44.50 -4.00
N ALA A 32 -20.20 45.18 -3.83
CA ALA A 32 -19.86 46.29 -2.91
C ALA A 32 -20.28 46.34 -1.41
N VAL A 33 -19.26 46.36 -0.53
CA VAL A 33 -19.02 47.35 0.57
C VAL A 33 -17.48 47.49 0.65
N ALA A 34 -16.85 48.53 0.10
CA ALA A 34 -16.61 49.87 0.66
C ALA A 34 -15.66 49.88 1.89
N GLY A 35 -14.44 50.42 1.71
CA GLY A 35 -13.45 50.63 2.78
C GLY A 35 -12.00 50.67 2.29
N PRO A 36 -11.47 51.85 1.92
CA PRO A 36 -10.04 52.07 1.66
C PRO A 36 -9.33 52.40 3.01
N SER A 37 -8.01 52.48 3.17
CA SER A 37 -6.88 52.53 2.22
C SER A 37 -5.65 51.82 2.88
N ASP A 38 -4.34 52.17 2.78
CA ASP A 38 -3.53 53.11 1.97
C ASP A 38 -2.01 52.72 2.04
N GLU A 39 -1.21 53.10 1.03
CA GLU A 39 0.28 53.24 0.98
C GLU A 39 1.19 52.05 1.47
N SER A 40 2.50 51.91 1.20
CA SER A 40 3.46 52.54 0.28
C SER A 40 4.76 51.70 0.15
N ILE A 41 5.46 51.83 -0.99
CA ILE A 41 6.92 51.64 -1.29
C ILE A 41 7.91 50.89 -0.35
N GLY A 42 8.87 50.17 -0.99
CA GLY A 42 10.17 49.73 -0.42
C GLY A 42 10.29 48.20 -0.35
N SER A 43 11.14 47.46 -1.09
CA SER A 43 12.57 47.64 -1.45
C SER A 43 13.53 47.75 -0.27
N SER A 44 14.11 46.61 0.16
CA SER A 44 15.57 46.40 0.13
C SER A 44 15.93 44.98 0.59
N ASP A 45 16.94 44.39 -0.02
CA ASP A 45 17.71 43.30 0.56
C ASP A 45 18.38 43.75 1.87
N ASP A 46 18.41 42.88 2.88
CA ASP A 46 19.33 42.99 4.01
C ASP A 46 19.71 41.58 4.50
N ALA A 47 20.89 41.12 4.10
CA ALA A 47 21.46 39.87 4.57
C ALA A 47 22.21 40.09 5.89
N ARG A 48 21.79 39.43 6.97
CA ARG A 48 22.64 39.29 8.17
C ARG A 48 22.74 37.86 8.68
N SER A 49 24.00 37.44 8.75
CA SER A 49 24.54 36.15 9.17
C SER A 49 24.09 35.65 10.55
N LEU A 50 23.94 34.31 10.60
CA LEU A 50 24.43 33.41 11.64
C LEU A 50 24.06 33.68 13.12
N SER A 51 23.23 32.79 13.66
CA SER A 51 23.51 32.18 14.96
C SER A 51 23.26 30.67 14.89
N ALA A 52 24.14 29.90 15.54
CA ALA A 52 24.07 28.44 15.53
C ALA A 52 22.93 27.96 16.44
N GLY A 53 21.88 27.42 15.82
CA GLY A 53 20.85 26.64 16.49
C GLY A 53 21.11 25.15 16.29
N GLU A 54 22.10 24.60 16.99
CA GLU A 54 22.23 23.14 17.12
C GLU A 54 21.01 22.62 17.90
N PHE A 55 19.97 22.20 17.17
CA PHE A 55 18.99 21.27 17.71
C PHE A 55 19.16 19.91 17.02
N GLU A 56 20.21 19.24 17.45
CA GLU A 56 20.48 17.84 17.18
C GLU A 56 19.36 16.98 17.78
N THR A 57 18.29 16.79 17.02
CA THR A 57 17.42 15.63 17.22
C THR A 57 17.01 15.08 15.86
N GLY A 58 18.03 14.66 15.12
CA GLY A 58 17.86 13.64 14.11
C GLY A 58 17.42 12.34 14.77
N TYR A 59 16.13 12.23 15.10
CA TYR A 59 15.49 10.92 15.20
C TYR A 59 15.47 10.36 13.77
N GLU A 60 16.61 9.82 13.34
CA GLU A 60 16.67 8.96 12.18
C GLU A 60 15.73 7.80 12.49
N VAL A 61 14.50 7.90 11.98
CA VAL A 61 13.55 6.80 12.04
C VAL A 61 14.10 5.77 11.08
N HIS A 62 15.04 4.97 11.58
CA HIS A 62 15.41 3.69 11.02
C HIS A 62 14.14 2.85 10.99
N ARG A 63 13.35 3.05 9.94
CA ARG A 63 12.37 2.10 9.44
C ARG A 63 13.18 0.92 8.94
N THR A 64 13.72 0.17 9.90
CA THR A 64 14.22 -1.19 9.67
C THR A 64 13.18 -1.88 8.80
N PRO A 65 13.57 -2.56 7.72
CA PRO A 65 12.60 -3.27 6.89
C PRO A 65 11.99 -4.36 7.76
N SER A 66 10.87 -4.05 8.42
CA SER A 66 10.32 -4.85 9.50
C SER A 66 10.14 -6.26 8.99
N GLY A 67 11.01 -7.15 9.45
CA GLY A 67 11.20 -8.46 8.87
C GLY A 67 9.85 -9.15 8.90
N ARG A 68 9.25 -9.38 7.72
CA ARG A 68 7.89 -9.90 7.62
C ARG A 68 7.85 -11.27 8.27
N ILE A 69 7.44 -11.31 9.54
CA ILE A 69 7.43 -12.54 10.34
C ILE A 69 6.61 -13.56 9.53
N PRO A 70 7.21 -14.68 9.10
CA PRO A 70 6.48 -15.70 8.38
C PRO A 70 5.41 -16.31 9.30
N LEU A 71 4.40 -16.94 8.71
CA LEU A 71 3.51 -17.80 9.49
C LEU A 71 4.28 -19.05 9.93
N THR A 72 3.99 -19.54 11.14
CA THR A 72 4.45 -20.86 11.58
C THR A 72 3.89 -21.97 10.66
N ARG A 73 4.37 -23.20 10.81
CA ARG A 73 3.82 -24.36 10.06
C ARG A 73 2.35 -24.56 10.42
N GLU A 74 2.05 -24.66 11.70
CA GLU A 74 0.70 -24.79 12.27
C GLU A 74 -0.26 -23.69 11.80
N GLN A 75 0.16 -22.42 11.85
CA GLN A 75 -0.64 -21.30 11.33
C GLN A 75 -0.95 -21.46 9.84
N ARG A 76 0.00 -21.93 9.03
CA ARG A 76 -0.24 -22.20 7.60
C ARG A 76 -1.24 -23.34 7.42
N GLU A 77 -0.99 -24.47 8.05
CA GLU A 77 -1.85 -25.65 7.97
C GLU A 77 -3.31 -25.31 8.29
N ILE A 78 -3.53 -24.67 9.44
CA ILE A 78 -4.88 -24.33 9.92
C ILE A 78 -5.54 -23.24 9.07
N PHE A 79 -4.83 -22.18 8.68
CA PHE A 79 -5.44 -21.12 7.87
C PHE A 79 -5.70 -21.54 6.42
N PHE A 80 -4.86 -22.40 5.84
CA PHE A 80 -5.12 -22.92 4.50
C PHE A 80 -6.26 -23.93 4.52
N ARG A 81 -6.28 -24.89 5.45
CA ARG A 81 -7.43 -25.80 5.62
C ARG A 81 -8.74 -25.03 5.81
N TRP A 82 -8.75 -24.04 6.71
CA TRP A 82 -9.93 -23.19 6.91
C TRP A 82 -10.37 -22.46 5.62
N LEU A 83 -9.42 -21.92 4.84
CA LEU A 83 -9.72 -21.26 3.56
C LEU A 83 -10.30 -22.23 2.52
N TYR A 84 -9.89 -23.50 2.54
CA TYR A 84 -10.42 -24.53 1.66
C TYR A 84 -11.86 -24.91 2.04
N GLU A 85 -12.10 -25.23 3.31
CA GLU A 85 -13.43 -25.51 3.88
C GLU A 85 -14.41 -24.36 3.64
N ASN A 86 -13.95 -23.11 3.81
CA ASN A 86 -14.76 -21.90 3.67
C ASN A 86 -14.55 -21.21 2.32
N ALA A 87 -14.30 -21.98 1.26
CA ALA A 87 -13.99 -21.43 -0.06
C ALA A 87 -15.12 -20.55 -0.65
N HIS A 88 -16.37 -20.78 -0.23
CA HIS A 88 -17.56 -20.05 -0.67
C HIS A 88 -17.63 -18.62 -0.08
N ASP A 89 -17.23 -18.42 1.17
CA ASP A 89 -17.07 -17.10 1.80
C ASP A 89 -15.81 -17.09 2.70
N PRO A 90 -14.61 -16.85 2.14
CA PRO A 90 -13.33 -16.97 2.84
C PRO A 90 -13.05 -15.77 3.78
N LYS A 91 -14.03 -15.42 4.61
CA LYS A 91 -14.07 -14.24 5.49
C LYS A 91 -14.41 -14.69 6.92
N PRO A 92 -13.43 -14.99 7.79
CA PRO A 92 -13.69 -15.39 9.17
C PRO A 92 -14.51 -14.35 9.93
N LYS A 93 -15.60 -14.78 10.57
CA LYS A 93 -16.56 -13.91 11.28
C LYS A 93 -16.58 -14.22 12.78
N GLY A 94 -17.10 -13.27 13.57
CA GLY A 94 -17.42 -13.43 14.99
C GLY A 94 -16.41 -14.25 15.81
N ILE A 95 -16.91 -15.30 16.47
CA ILE A 95 -16.18 -16.20 17.37
C ILE A 95 -15.07 -16.96 16.64
N GLU A 96 -15.31 -17.41 15.41
CA GLU A 96 -14.38 -18.19 14.60
C GLU A 96 -13.12 -17.39 14.26
N ARG A 97 -13.27 -16.14 13.83
CA ARG A 97 -12.15 -15.19 13.65
C ARG A 97 -11.28 -15.12 14.90
N ASP A 98 -11.91 -15.07 16.07
CA ASP A 98 -11.23 -14.93 17.35
C ASP A 98 -10.68 -16.27 17.88
N ARG A 99 -11.16 -17.42 17.38
CA ARG A 99 -10.52 -18.75 17.54
C ARG A 99 -9.26 -18.84 16.67
N LEU A 100 -9.36 -18.58 15.37
CA LEU A 100 -8.24 -18.63 14.43
C LEU A 100 -7.10 -17.66 14.81
N ARG A 101 -7.42 -16.47 15.35
CA ARG A 101 -6.39 -15.53 15.83
C ARG A 101 -5.53 -16.09 16.97
N ARG A 102 -6.13 -16.86 17.89
CA ARG A 102 -5.45 -17.38 19.10
C ARG A 102 -4.37 -18.42 18.78
N ILE A 103 -4.54 -19.17 17.69
CA ILE A 103 -3.70 -20.32 17.27
C ILE A 103 -2.22 -19.99 17.00
N GLY A 104 -1.83 -18.72 17.01
CA GLY A 104 -0.40 -18.38 17.14
C GLY A 104 -0.17 -16.92 17.51
N ASN A 105 -0.90 -16.45 18.53
CA ASN A 105 -0.75 -15.13 19.15
C ASN A 105 -0.63 -13.97 18.13
N MET A 106 -1.37 -14.05 17.03
CA MET A 106 -1.24 -13.09 15.95
C MET A 106 -2.05 -11.82 16.25
N THR A 107 -1.45 -10.65 16.05
CA THR A 107 -2.16 -9.38 16.20
C THR A 107 -3.37 -9.31 15.26
N ARG A 108 -4.44 -8.65 15.71
CA ARG A 108 -5.70 -8.54 14.96
C ARG A 108 -5.50 -8.02 13.54
N ASP A 109 -4.57 -7.09 13.35
CA ASP A 109 -4.38 -6.42 12.07
C ASP A 109 -3.42 -7.19 11.15
N ARG A 110 -2.45 -7.94 11.70
CA ARG A 110 -1.69 -8.97 10.93
C ARG A 110 -2.63 -10.08 10.46
N PHE A 111 -3.59 -10.52 11.28
CA PHE A 111 -4.63 -11.49 10.91
C PHE A 111 -5.50 -10.98 9.75
N LYS A 112 -6.12 -9.79 9.90
CA LYS A 112 -6.95 -9.16 8.86
C LYS A 112 -6.17 -8.99 7.54
N THR A 113 -4.95 -8.48 7.63
CA THR A 113 -4.08 -8.24 6.47
C THR A 113 -3.68 -9.55 5.78
N TRP A 114 -3.39 -10.60 6.56
CA TRP A 114 -3.06 -11.90 6.00
C TRP A 114 -4.25 -12.50 5.25
N PHE A 115 -5.44 -12.57 5.86
CA PHE A 115 -6.64 -13.09 5.20
C PHE A 115 -7.04 -12.28 3.96
N ALA A 116 -6.95 -10.94 4.02
CA ALA A 116 -7.21 -10.08 2.86
C ALA A 116 -6.25 -10.39 1.69
N ASN A 117 -4.96 -10.64 1.98
CA ASN A 117 -3.96 -11.00 0.97
C ASN A 117 -4.06 -12.45 0.50
N ALA A 118 -4.45 -13.38 1.37
CA ALA A 118 -4.68 -14.78 1.02
C ALA A 118 -5.81 -14.88 0.00
N ARG A 119 -6.96 -14.25 0.25
CA ARG A 119 -8.07 -14.17 -0.73
C ARG A 119 -7.61 -13.70 -2.11
N ARG A 120 -6.90 -12.55 -2.17
CA ARG A 120 -6.39 -11.98 -3.44
C ARG A 120 -5.41 -12.89 -4.19
N ARG A 121 -4.68 -13.77 -3.49
CA ARG A 121 -3.67 -14.64 -4.09
C ARG A 121 -4.23 -15.98 -4.53
N TYR A 122 -5.18 -16.51 -3.76
CA TYR A 122 -5.57 -17.91 -3.79
C TYR A 122 -6.99 -18.16 -4.28
N PHE A 123 -7.78 -17.10 -4.49
CA PHE A 123 -9.14 -17.21 -5.00
C PHE A 123 -9.28 -16.47 -6.33
N LYS A 124 -9.96 -17.10 -7.26
CA LYS A 124 -10.62 -16.42 -8.38
C LYS A 124 -11.94 -15.85 -7.84
N ILE A 125 -12.24 -14.62 -8.22
CA ILE A 125 -13.53 -13.98 -7.94
C ILE A 125 -14.32 -14.00 -9.24
N THR A 126 -15.55 -14.50 -9.19
CA THR A 126 -16.54 -14.38 -10.27
C THR A 126 -17.76 -13.63 -9.77
N TYR A 127 -18.57 -13.13 -10.69
CA TYR A 127 -19.83 -12.45 -10.39
C TYR A 127 -20.91 -13.12 -11.22
N ASP A 128 -21.78 -13.86 -10.55
CA ASP A 128 -22.88 -14.58 -11.16
C ASP A 128 -24.17 -13.91 -10.64
N ASP A 129 -25.00 -13.37 -11.54
CA ASP A 129 -26.24 -12.65 -11.21
C ASP A 129 -26.06 -11.50 -10.19
N GLY A 130 -24.93 -10.80 -10.27
CA GLY A 130 -24.54 -9.74 -9.34
C GLY A 130 -23.99 -10.24 -7.98
N VAL A 131 -24.05 -11.54 -7.71
CA VAL A 131 -23.51 -12.16 -6.48
C VAL A 131 -22.02 -12.46 -6.67
N GLN A 132 -21.19 -11.92 -5.78
CA GLN A 132 -19.77 -12.24 -5.75
C GLN A 132 -19.56 -13.68 -5.26
N ARG A 133 -18.97 -14.53 -6.12
CA ARG A 133 -18.54 -15.88 -5.75
C ARG A 133 -17.02 -15.99 -5.68
N TYR A 134 -16.56 -16.86 -4.79
CA TYR A 134 -15.15 -17.20 -4.61
C TYR A 134 -14.92 -18.65 -5.02
N ALA A 135 -13.86 -18.88 -5.79
CA ALA A 135 -13.41 -20.22 -6.17
C ALA A 135 -11.90 -20.34 -5.94
N VAL A 136 -11.44 -21.46 -5.39
CA VAL A 136 -10.01 -21.73 -5.18
C VAL A 136 -9.29 -21.75 -6.52
N ASN A 137 -8.13 -21.08 -6.61
CA ASN A 137 -7.30 -21.05 -7.81
C ASN A 137 -6.09 -22.00 -7.73
N GLU A 138 -5.45 -22.26 -8.86
CA GLU A 138 -4.32 -23.19 -8.95
C GLU A 138 -3.12 -22.80 -8.05
N ARG A 139 -2.92 -21.51 -7.78
CA ARG A 139 -1.85 -21.04 -6.89
C ARG A 139 -2.06 -21.47 -5.44
N PHE A 140 -3.29 -21.74 -5.02
CA PHE A 140 -3.59 -22.30 -3.71
C PHE A 140 -3.14 -23.75 -3.61
N ARG A 141 -3.48 -24.58 -4.60
CA ARG A 141 -3.06 -26.00 -4.67
C ARG A 141 -1.55 -26.13 -4.63
N VAL A 142 -0.85 -25.37 -5.48
CA VAL A 142 0.62 -25.28 -5.48
C VAL A 142 1.18 -24.79 -4.13
N ALA A 143 0.49 -23.89 -3.43
CA ALA A 143 0.91 -23.42 -2.11
C ALA A 143 0.71 -24.48 -1.00
N CYS A 144 -0.39 -25.23 -1.01
CA CYS A 144 -0.60 -26.37 -0.10
C CYS A 144 0.44 -27.48 -0.34
N GLN A 145 0.67 -27.87 -1.60
CA GLN A 145 1.68 -28.86 -1.97
C GLN A 145 3.07 -28.46 -1.47
N ARG A 146 3.49 -27.21 -1.71
CA ARG A 146 4.78 -26.68 -1.20
C ARG A 146 4.86 -26.60 0.32
N ALA A 147 3.73 -26.46 1.00
CA ALA A 147 3.65 -26.45 2.46
C ALA A 147 3.50 -27.84 3.08
N LYS A 148 3.32 -28.90 2.28
CA LYS A 148 2.93 -30.25 2.71
C LYS A 148 1.68 -30.22 3.58
N ILE A 149 0.64 -29.55 3.07
CA ILE A 149 -0.70 -29.50 3.66
C ILE A 149 -1.59 -30.40 2.81
N GLU A 150 -2.10 -31.46 3.43
CA GLU A 150 -3.12 -32.32 2.86
C GLU A 150 -4.49 -31.62 2.97
N LEU A 151 -5.30 -31.74 1.93
CA LEU A 151 -6.66 -31.22 1.83
C LEU A 151 -7.54 -32.40 1.47
N ASP A 152 -8.35 -32.84 2.43
CA ASP A 152 -9.34 -33.91 2.27
C ASP A 152 -10.61 -33.44 1.56
#